data_AF-A0A7J5WT67-F1
#
_entry.id   AF-A0A7J5WT67-F1
#
_cell.length_a   1.000
_cell.length_b   1.000
_cell.length_c   1.000
_cell.angle_alpha   90.00
_cell.angle_beta   90.00
_cell.angle_gamma   90.00
#
_symmetry.space_group_name_H-M   'P 1'
#
loop_
_entity.id
_entity.type
_entity.pdbx_description
1 polymer ?
#
loop_
_entity_poly.entity_id
_entity_poly.type
_entity_poly.pdbx_seq_one_letter_code
_entity_poly.pdbx_strand_id
1 'polypeptide(L)'
;MLTTSRRRTTDGPTSLPTPHELAALTGDRDRVVDLIRICSLLVVVAGHSIMLTVDTSEGAIRLGNTLGDVPILQPATWLLQVLPLFFFAGAAASTHGWISRASHDHPTAGHWLFTRVQRLLRPLVWYLGAVLLLLAGLTTAGLDAAADVVARLGVQLLWFLGAYLLVLAVVPLLQRICTPRHVMIALGTCWGSAAVIDVMRFADGPSWLGYLNFLTVWTIPAVLGVAYAKRILRPVTAAAVATGVLILDVGLVYRGPYEVSLVTVPGQQLSNMSPPSLLLAGHAVVLCAGAIAVRRVLAKIAARPRVWWWVVLGNRGAMTLYLWHLPVLAAIIVSGAVTGLDRADVHSASFPIIVGAQTMLLLALMVPVVAVLSPLENRPLRWWDDPVARRSGRARDLALVAVLVCLGVAVLMVSRYGLLGDGVGWLIAGIGCATTARVLALRPPSPRGADTVPGDHASLQVSASRRSTTLDESHRRRRRSSRAGFRARPALRVTTTPSIHRPMHEELADRGHFRRRNGIPRTRRPRGGRGVGRRGLRCGGRPRAVVRGEIRAPR
;
A
#
# COMPACT_ATOMS: atom_id res chain seq x y z
N MET A 1 16.15 32.86 -35.23
CA MET A 1 14.92 32.10 -35.54
C MET A 1 15.38 30.74 -36.07
N LEU A 2 15.59 29.77 -35.17
CA LEU A 2 16.03 28.41 -35.53
C LEU A 2 15.18 27.45 -34.70
N THR A 3 14.21 26.88 -35.40
CA THR A 3 13.20 25.93 -34.95
C THR A 3 13.83 24.59 -34.62
N THR A 4 13.94 24.25 -33.34
CA THR A 4 14.20 22.87 -32.91
C THR A 4 12.94 22.04 -33.10
N SER A 5 12.91 21.34 -34.23
CA SER A 5 11.92 20.35 -34.62
C SER A 5 11.75 19.28 -33.53
N ARG A 6 10.53 19.22 -32.98
CA ARG A 6 10.07 18.17 -32.07
C ARG A 6 9.92 16.91 -32.89
N ARG A 7 10.93 16.02 -32.87
CA ARG A 7 10.88 14.72 -33.53
C ARG A 7 9.72 13.90 -32.95
N ARG A 8 8.60 13.85 -33.67
CA ARG A 8 7.56 12.84 -33.50
C ARG A 8 8.15 11.53 -33.97
N THR A 9 8.47 10.64 -33.04
CA THR A 9 8.74 9.23 -33.32
C THR A 9 7.38 8.53 -33.46
N THR A 10 6.90 8.43 -34.68
CA THR A 10 5.95 7.41 -35.10
C THR A 10 6.77 6.32 -35.78
N ASP A 11 6.86 5.12 -35.17
CA ASP A 11 7.01 3.82 -35.85
C ASP A 11 7.05 2.63 -34.84
N GLY A 12 6.22 1.61 -35.08
CA GLY A 12 6.45 0.19 -34.71
C GLY A 12 6.02 -0.31 -33.31
N PRO A 13 5.57 -1.58 -33.16
CA PRO A 13 4.89 -2.09 -31.97
C PRO A 13 5.85 -2.40 -30.79
N THR A 14 5.41 -2.08 -29.58
CA THR A 14 5.72 -2.82 -28.33
C THR A 14 7.20 -3.10 -27.99
N SER A 15 8.14 -2.16 -28.14
CA SER A 15 9.43 -2.26 -27.44
C SER A 15 9.35 -1.56 -26.08
N LEU A 16 9.80 -2.24 -25.02
CA LEU A 16 9.87 -1.62 -23.69
C LEU A 16 10.89 -0.47 -23.73
N PRO A 17 10.54 0.75 -23.27
CA PRO A 17 11.42 1.90 -23.31
C PRO A 17 12.72 1.61 -22.53
N THR A 18 13.83 2.16 -23.02
CA THR A 18 15.14 1.96 -22.36
C THR A 18 15.16 2.61 -20.97
N PRO A 19 16.07 2.20 -20.06
CA PRO A 19 16.16 2.78 -18.71
C PRO A 19 16.31 4.30 -18.67
N HIS A 20 17.02 4.89 -19.65
CA HIS A 20 17.23 6.33 -19.73
C HIS A 20 15.98 7.08 -20.25
N GLU A 21 15.30 6.55 -21.27
CA GLU A 21 14.05 7.12 -21.80
C GLU A 21 12.94 7.08 -20.76
N LEU A 22 12.82 5.97 -20.03
CA LEU A 22 11.82 5.82 -18.98
C LEU A 22 12.09 6.78 -17.81
N ALA A 23 13.36 7.01 -17.46
CA ALA A 23 13.73 8.00 -16.45
C ALA A 23 13.35 9.43 -16.87
N ALA A 24 13.48 9.78 -18.14
CA ALA A 24 13.07 11.08 -18.68
C ALA A 24 11.54 11.25 -18.71
N LEU A 25 10.79 10.19 -19.05
CA LEU A 25 9.32 10.22 -19.11
C LEU A 25 8.63 10.27 -17.74
N THR A 26 9.33 9.96 -16.66
CA THR A 26 8.75 9.78 -15.31
C THR A 26 9.13 10.89 -14.31
N GLY A 27 9.69 12.01 -14.79
CA GLY A 27 10.37 13.04 -13.99
C GLY A 27 9.66 13.56 -12.73
N ASP A 28 8.32 13.54 -12.69
CA ASP A 28 7.52 14.06 -11.57
C ASP A 28 7.16 13.04 -10.47
N ARG A 29 7.57 11.76 -10.63
CA ARG A 29 7.18 10.68 -9.72
C ARG A 29 8.17 10.51 -8.56
N ASP A 30 7.65 10.35 -7.33
CA ASP A 30 8.50 10.03 -6.18
C ASP A 30 9.04 8.60 -6.28
N ARG A 31 10.31 8.50 -6.68
CA ARG A 31 11.00 7.22 -6.90
C ARG A 31 11.17 6.40 -5.63
N VAL A 32 11.23 7.04 -4.45
CA VAL A 32 11.39 6.35 -3.17
C VAL A 32 10.11 5.60 -2.83
N VAL A 33 8.95 6.23 -3.02
CA VAL A 33 7.65 5.62 -2.76
C VAL A 33 7.42 4.40 -3.65
N ASP A 34 7.74 4.52 -4.94
CA ASP A 34 7.62 3.40 -5.89
C ASP A 34 8.59 2.26 -5.58
N LEU A 35 9.82 2.58 -5.16
CA LEU A 35 10.81 1.58 -4.73
C LEU A 35 10.31 0.83 -3.50
N ILE A 36 9.84 1.54 -2.48
CA ILE A 36 9.26 0.92 -1.27
C ILE A 36 8.12 -0.01 -1.67
N ARG A 37 7.19 0.45 -2.53
CA ARG A 37 6.03 -0.34 -2.94
C ARG A 37 6.41 -1.66 -3.60
N ILE A 38 7.32 -1.65 -4.58
CA ILE A 38 7.72 -2.87 -5.28
C ILE A 38 8.58 -3.78 -4.39
N CYS A 39 9.48 -3.23 -3.57
CA CYS A 39 10.26 -4.02 -2.62
C CYS A 39 9.37 -4.70 -1.59
N SER A 40 8.38 -3.99 -1.03
CA SER A 40 7.39 -4.57 -0.13
C SER A 40 6.64 -5.71 -0.81
N LEU A 41 6.22 -5.53 -2.06
CA LEU A 41 5.50 -6.57 -2.79
C LEU A 41 6.36 -7.82 -3.05
N LEU A 42 7.63 -7.64 -3.46
CA LEU A 42 8.55 -8.76 -3.67
C LEU A 42 8.86 -9.52 -2.37
N VAL A 43 9.04 -8.81 -1.25
CA VAL A 43 9.24 -9.44 0.06
C VAL A 43 7.98 -10.19 0.51
N VAL A 44 6.79 -9.69 0.23
CA VAL A 44 5.52 -10.41 0.51
C VAL A 44 5.42 -11.68 -0.34
N VAL A 45 5.74 -11.62 -1.63
CA VAL A 45 5.73 -12.79 -2.52
C VAL A 45 6.72 -13.85 -2.04
N ALA A 46 7.95 -13.44 -1.72
CA ALA A 46 8.96 -14.34 -1.17
C ALA A 46 8.56 -14.88 0.21
N GLY A 47 7.98 -14.04 1.07
CA GLY A 47 7.51 -14.40 2.40
C GLY A 47 6.45 -15.50 2.35
N HIS A 48 5.43 -15.37 1.49
CA HIS A 48 4.44 -16.43 1.30
C HIS A 48 5.07 -17.74 0.83
N SER A 49 6.05 -17.69 -0.07
CA SER A 49 6.76 -18.90 -0.52
C SER A 49 7.54 -19.58 0.61
N ILE A 50 8.20 -18.79 1.47
CA ILE A 50 9.00 -19.30 2.59
C ILE A 50 8.11 -19.85 3.71
N MET A 51 6.99 -19.18 3.99
CA MET A 51 6.08 -19.56 5.07
C MET A 51 5.23 -20.77 4.71
N LEU A 52 4.79 -20.92 3.46
CA LEU A 52 3.84 -21.95 3.06
C LEU A 52 4.50 -23.34 3.00
N THR A 53 4.15 -24.24 3.92
CA THR A 53 4.48 -25.68 3.83
C THR A 53 3.23 -26.46 3.41
N VAL A 54 3.43 -27.59 2.75
CA VAL A 54 2.35 -28.49 2.36
C VAL A 54 2.77 -29.89 2.76
N ASP A 55 1.93 -30.51 3.57
CA ASP A 55 2.06 -31.91 3.97
C ASP A 55 0.96 -32.73 3.28
N THR A 56 1.36 -33.84 2.69
CA THR A 56 0.50 -34.80 1.97
C THR A 56 0.53 -36.20 2.60
N SER A 57 1.10 -36.35 3.80
CA SER A 57 1.42 -37.64 4.44
C SER A 57 0.22 -38.56 4.73
N GLU A 58 -1.02 -38.06 4.75
CA GLU A 58 -2.22 -38.83 5.13
C GLU A 58 -3.32 -38.85 4.05
N GLY A 59 -2.98 -38.61 2.78
CA GLY A 59 -3.96 -38.57 1.68
C GLY A 59 -4.87 -37.33 1.69
N ALA A 60 -4.65 -36.41 2.65
CA ALA A 60 -5.26 -35.08 2.71
C ALA A 60 -4.19 -34.01 2.49
N ILE A 61 -4.52 -32.96 1.74
CA ILE A 61 -3.64 -31.80 1.53
C ILE A 61 -3.74 -30.90 2.76
N ARG A 62 -2.71 -30.89 3.60
CA ARG A 62 -2.64 -30.01 4.78
C ARG A 62 -1.66 -28.87 4.51
N LEU A 63 -2.17 -27.64 4.57
CA LEU A 63 -1.34 -26.44 4.50
C LEU A 63 -0.74 -26.17 5.89
N GLY A 64 0.58 -26.21 5.98
CA GLY A 64 1.36 -25.89 7.18
C GLY A 64 2.01 -24.50 7.09
N ASN A 65 2.79 -24.15 8.12
CA ASN A 65 3.57 -22.92 8.14
C ASN A 65 4.96 -23.12 8.76
N THR A 66 6.01 -22.87 7.98
CA THR A 66 7.42 -22.99 8.39
C THR A 66 7.76 -22.25 9.69
N LEU A 67 7.07 -21.14 9.98
CA LEU A 67 7.30 -20.36 11.21
C LEU A 67 6.76 -21.04 12.47
N GLY A 68 5.80 -21.95 12.32
CA GLY A 68 5.32 -22.82 13.40
C GLY A 68 6.31 -23.94 13.66
N ASP A 69 6.86 -24.50 12.59
CA ASP A 69 7.78 -25.63 12.63
C ASP A 69 9.19 -25.22 13.09
N VAL A 70 9.61 -23.98 12.78
CA VAL A 70 10.95 -23.43 13.10
C VAL A 70 10.83 -22.09 13.84
N PRO A 71 10.60 -22.09 15.17
CA PRO A 71 10.36 -20.87 15.94
C PRO A 71 11.49 -19.84 15.92
N ILE A 72 12.74 -20.26 15.67
CA ILE A 72 13.89 -19.35 15.57
C ILE A 72 13.76 -18.36 14.38
N LEU A 73 12.88 -18.64 13.41
CA LEU A 73 12.59 -17.74 12.29
C LEU A 73 11.56 -16.65 12.65
N GLN A 74 10.82 -16.77 13.76
CA GLN A 74 9.78 -15.80 14.14
C GLN A 74 10.29 -14.37 14.32
N PRO A 75 11.47 -14.09 14.92
CA PRO A 75 12.02 -12.74 14.97
C PRO A 75 12.29 -12.13 13.60
N ALA A 76 12.57 -12.95 12.58
CA ALA A 76 12.78 -12.45 11.21
C ALA A 76 11.52 -11.76 10.66
N THR A 77 10.33 -12.09 11.19
CA THR A 77 9.07 -11.41 10.83
C THR A 77 9.13 -9.91 11.14
N TRP A 78 9.95 -9.45 12.08
CA TRP A 78 10.10 -8.01 12.36
C TRP A 78 10.73 -7.26 11.20
N LEU A 79 11.58 -7.91 10.41
CA LEU A 79 12.14 -7.31 9.20
C LEU A 79 11.29 -7.62 7.96
N LEU A 80 10.72 -8.82 7.89
CA LEU A 80 10.01 -9.31 6.71
C LEU A 80 8.54 -8.88 6.65
N GLN A 81 7.96 -8.41 7.75
CA GLN A 81 6.57 -7.92 7.85
C GLN A 81 6.42 -6.53 7.23
N VAL A 82 6.65 -6.43 5.93
CA VAL A 82 6.71 -5.17 5.17
C VAL A 82 5.35 -4.59 4.78
N LEU A 83 4.24 -5.21 5.19
CA LEU A 83 2.88 -4.74 4.87
C LEU A 83 2.66 -3.26 5.25
N PRO A 84 3.09 -2.75 6.44
CA PRO A 84 2.95 -1.34 6.78
C PRO A 84 3.61 -0.40 5.77
N LEU A 85 4.76 -0.79 5.21
CA LEU A 85 5.47 0.00 4.21
C LEU A 85 4.68 0.15 2.90
N PHE A 86 3.86 -0.85 2.54
CA PHE A 86 2.99 -0.75 1.38
C PHE A 86 1.85 0.26 1.62
N PHE A 87 1.19 0.21 2.78
CA PHE A 87 0.16 1.20 3.14
C PHE A 87 0.74 2.62 3.20
N PHE A 88 1.94 2.76 3.76
CA PHE A 88 2.71 4.01 3.76
C PHE A 88 2.94 4.53 2.35
N ALA A 89 3.45 3.68 1.44
CA ALA A 89 3.70 4.05 0.07
C ALA A 89 2.41 4.42 -0.69
N GLY A 90 1.33 3.67 -0.45
CA GLY A 90 0.00 3.94 -1.01
C GLY A 90 -0.57 5.29 -0.58
N ALA A 91 -0.49 5.62 0.71
CA ALA A 91 -0.94 6.90 1.25
C ALA A 91 -0.07 8.08 0.78
N ALA A 92 1.25 7.89 0.71
CA ALA A 92 2.18 8.87 0.17
C ALA A 92 1.89 9.16 -1.32
N ALA A 93 1.73 8.13 -2.15
CA ALA A 93 1.40 8.27 -3.57
C ALA A 93 0.03 8.92 -3.78
N SER A 94 -0.95 8.59 -2.92
CA SER A 94 -2.28 9.20 -2.93
C SER A 94 -2.23 10.68 -2.60
N THR A 95 -1.42 11.06 -1.61
CA THR A 95 -1.21 12.46 -1.19
C THR A 95 -0.52 13.28 -2.28
N HIS A 96 0.54 12.77 -2.92
CA HIS A 96 1.16 13.45 -4.06
C HIS A 96 0.16 13.65 -5.21
N GLY A 97 -0.63 12.62 -5.52
CA GLY A 97 -1.67 12.70 -6.53
C GLY A 97 -2.87 13.59 -6.16
N TRP A 98 -3.07 13.88 -4.87
CA TRP A 98 -4.05 14.85 -4.37
C TRP A 98 -3.52 16.28 -4.51
N ILE A 99 -2.27 16.53 -4.06
CA ILE A 99 -1.62 17.84 -4.12
C ILE A 99 -1.41 18.29 -5.58
N SER A 100 -0.90 17.41 -6.46
CA SER A 100 -0.65 17.73 -7.88
C SER A 100 -1.91 18.10 -8.65
N ARG A 101 -3.09 17.61 -8.23
CA ARG A 101 -4.38 17.93 -8.86
C ARG A 101 -5.07 19.16 -8.26
N ALA A 102 -4.67 19.57 -7.05
CA ALA A 102 -5.24 20.73 -6.36
C ALA A 102 -5.02 22.06 -7.10
N SER A 103 -4.11 22.11 -8.09
CA SER A 103 -3.83 23.31 -8.87
C SER A 103 -4.85 23.65 -9.95
N HIS A 104 -5.71 22.70 -10.39
CA HIS A 104 -6.59 22.96 -11.54
C HIS A 104 -8.05 22.51 -11.43
N ASP A 105 -8.44 21.62 -10.52
CA ASP A 105 -9.85 21.29 -10.23
C ASP A 105 -9.90 20.34 -9.03
N HIS A 106 -10.68 20.63 -7.96
CA HIS A 106 -10.82 19.71 -6.83
C HIS A 106 -11.91 18.67 -7.10
N PRO A 107 -11.58 17.41 -7.40
CA PRO A 107 -12.58 16.35 -7.34
C PRO A 107 -13.07 16.19 -5.91
N THR A 108 -14.37 15.96 -5.74
CA THR A 108 -14.93 15.64 -4.41
C THR A 108 -14.37 14.30 -3.92
N ALA A 109 -14.33 14.10 -2.59
CA ALA A 109 -13.56 13.02 -1.97
C ALA A 109 -14.04 11.63 -2.43
N GLY A 110 -15.35 11.43 -2.56
CA GLY A 110 -15.94 10.20 -3.06
C GLY A 110 -15.58 9.90 -4.51
N HIS A 111 -15.61 10.91 -5.38
CA HIS A 111 -15.27 10.74 -6.80
C HIS A 111 -13.77 10.49 -6.99
N TRP A 112 -12.92 11.16 -6.20
CA TRP A 112 -11.50 10.87 -6.15
C TRP A 112 -11.26 9.41 -5.71
N LEU A 113 -11.92 8.96 -4.64
CA LEU A 113 -11.81 7.60 -4.13
C LEU A 113 -12.24 6.59 -5.19
N PHE A 114 -13.40 6.81 -5.83
CA PHE A 114 -13.92 5.95 -6.87
C PHE A 114 -12.93 5.75 -8.03
N THR A 115 -12.30 6.82 -8.54
CA THR A 115 -11.30 6.69 -9.62
C THR A 115 -10.08 5.85 -9.24
N ARG A 116 -9.75 5.75 -7.94
CA ARG A 116 -8.69 4.88 -7.45
C ARG A 116 -9.19 3.44 -7.33
N VAL A 117 -10.37 3.25 -6.77
CA VAL A 117 -11.02 1.93 -6.64
C VAL A 117 -11.24 1.30 -8.02
N GLN A 118 -11.65 2.07 -9.03
CA GLN A 118 -11.80 1.59 -10.41
C GLN A 118 -10.56 0.89 -10.94
N ARG A 119 -9.38 1.50 -10.74
CA ARG A 119 -8.10 0.96 -11.20
C ARG A 119 -7.68 -0.30 -10.43
N LEU A 120 -8.03 -0.39 -9.14
CA LEU A 120 -7.71 -1.53 -8.29
C LEU A 120 -8.62 -2.74 -8.57
N LEU A 121 -9.91 -2.50 -8.80
CA LEU A 121 -10.87 -3.57 -9.04
C LEU A 121 -10.78 -4.16 -10.45
N ARG A 122 -10.25 -3.40 -11.42
CA ARG A 122 -10.10 -3.88 -12.81
C ARG A 122 -9.34 -5.21 -12.91
N PRO A 123 -8.11 -5.38 -12.41
CA PRO A 123 -7.41 -6.66 -12.42
C PRO A 123 -8.10 -7.70 -11.50
N LEU A 124 -8.78 -7.26 -10.44
CA LEU A 124 -9.49 -8.15 -9.54
C LEU A 124 -10.66 -8.87 -10.22
N VAL A 125 -11.42 -8.19 -11.08
CA VAL A 125 -12.56 -8.79 -11.81
C VAL A 125 -12.10 -9.96 -12.67
N TRP A 126 -11.02 -9.80 -13.43
CA TRP A 126 -10.45 -10.87 -14.25
C TRP A 126 -9.95 -12.03 -13.41
N TYR A 127 -9.27 -11.72 -12.30
CA TYR A 127 -8.77 -12.72 -11.37
C TYR A 127 -9.91 -13.53 -10.73
N LEU A 128 -10.94 -12.86 -10.19
CA LEU A 128 -12.10 -13.54 -9.62
C LEU A 128 -12.85 -14.36 -10.66
N GLY A 129 -12.95 -13.88 -11.91
CA GLY A 129 -13.50 -14.67 -13.01
C GLY A 129 -12.71 -15.95 -13.27
N ALA A 130 -11.38 -15.89 -13.26
CA ALA A 130 -10.53 -17.07 -13.42
C ALA A 130 -10.65 -18.04 -12.23
N VAL A 131 -10.69 -17.54 -11.00
CA VAL A 131 -10.86 -18.36 -9.79
C VAL A 131 -12.22 -19.05 -9.78
N LEU A 132 -13.29 -18.32 -10.12
CA LEU A 132 -14.65 -18.88 -10.18
C LEU A 132 -14.78 -19.94 -11.29
N LEU A 133 -14.15 -19.72 -12.45
CA LEU A 133 -14.12 -20.70 -13.53
C LEU A 133 -13.38 -21.98 -13.12
N LEU A 134 -12.22 -21.83 -12.47
CA LEU A 134 -11.46 -22.97 -11.94
C LEU A 134 -12.26 -23.72 -10.86
N LEU A 135 -12.87 -22.98 -9.94
CA LEU A 135 -13.72 -23.54 -8.89
C LEU A 135 -14.87 -24.36 -9.50
N ALA A 136 -15.59 -23.80 -10.48
CA ALA A 136 -16.67 -24.50 -11.17
C ALA A 136 -16.19 -25.78 -11.88
N GLY A 137 -15.02 -25.73 -12.53
CA GLY A 137 -14.40 -26.90 -13.16
C GLY A 137 -14.06 -28.01 -12.16
N LEU A 138 -13.49 -27.65 -11.01
CA LEU A 138 -13.14 -28.62 -9.96
C LEU A 138 -14.37 -29.23 -9.31
N THR A 139 -15.42 -28.43 -9.06
CA THR A 139 -16.68 -28.94 -8.49
C THR A 139 -17.41 -29.87 -9.45
N THR A 140 -17.39 -29.57 -10.76
CA THR A 140 -18.03 -30.44 -11.78
C THR A 140 -17.25 -31.74 -12.01
N ALA A 141 -15.94 -31.72 -11.78
CA ALA A 141 -15.09 -32.91 -11.81
C ALA A 141 -15.15 -33.76 -10.52
N GLY A 142 -15.91 -33.35 -9.49
CA GLY A 142 -16.00 -34.06 -8.21
C GLY A 142 -14.73 -33.98 -7.35
N LEU A 143 -13.85 -32.99 -7.60
CA LEU A 143 -12.59 -32.78 -6.86
C LEU A 143 -12.80 -31.85 -5.66
N ASP A 144 -13.64 -32.25 -4.72
CA ASP A 144 -14.12 -31.38 -3.61
C ASP A 144 -12.99 -30.81 -2.74
N ALA A 145 -11.95 -31.61 -2.46
CA ALA A 145 -10.80 -31.14 -1.68
C ALA A 145 -10.03 -30.02 -2.39
N ALA A 146 -9.83 -30.14 -3.71
CA ALA A 146 -9.17 -29.11 -4.51
C ALA A 146 -10.06 -27.87 -4.65
N ALA A 147 -11.37 -28.07 -4.79
CA ALA A 147 -12.35 -26.98 -4.85
C ALA A 147 -12.35 -26.15 -3.55
N ASP A 148 -12.32 -26.78 -2.38
CA ASP A 148 -12.26 -26.07 -1.09
C ASP A 148 -10.97 -25.25 -0.95
N VAL A 149 -9.83 -25.82 -1.35
CA VAL A 149 -8.54 -25.11 -1.35
C VAL A 149 -8.59 -23.90 -2.27
N VAL A 150 -9.09 -24.04 -3.51
CA VAL A 150 -9.21 -22.92 -4.46
C VAL A 150 -10.19 -21.87 -3.94
N ALA A 151 -11.31 -22.28 -3.35
CA ALA A 151 -12.33 -21.37 -2.81
C ALA A 151 -11.82 -20.52 -1.65
N ARG A 152 -10.88 -21.02 -0.84
CA ARG A 152 -10.27 -20.27 0.29
C ARG A 152 -9.01 -19.54 -0.14
N LEU A 153 -8.03 -20.24 -0.70
CA LEU A 153 -6.73 -19.69 -1.10
C LEU A 153 -6.87 -18.65 -2.21
N GLY A 154 -7.80 -18.87 -3.14
CA GLY A 154 -8.05 -17.97 -4.26
C GLY A 154 -8.51 -16.58 -3.82
N VAL A 155 -9.24 -16.47 -2.70
CA VAL A 155 -9.68 -15.16 -2.18
C VAL A 155 -8.96 -14.71 -0.93
N GLN A 156 -8.03 -15.50 -0.40
CA GLN A 156 -7.30 -15.16 0.82
C GLN A 156 -6.60 -13.81 0.70
N LEU A 157 -6.02 -13.48 -0.46
CA LEU A 157 -5.37 -12.18 -0.66
C LEU A 157 -6.33 -10.99 -0.70
N LEU A 158 -7.64 -11.19 -0.73
CA LEU A 158 -8.57 -10.07 -0.76
C LEU A 158 -8.58 -9.32 0.57
N TRP A 159 -8.16 -9.92 1.70
CA TRP A 159 -8.14 -9.23 3.00
C TRP A 159 -7.34 -7.92 2.94
N PHE A 160 -6.15 -7.96 2.33
CA PHE A 160 -5.28 -6.80 2.28
C PHE A 160 -5.83 -5.76 1.30
N LEU A 161 -6.44 -6.18 0.19
CA LEU A 161 -7.13 -5.26 -0.72
C LEU A 161 -8.30 -4.56 -0.04
N GLY A 162 -9.12 -5.30 0.71
CA GLY A 162 -10.23 -4.75 1.49
C GLY A 162 -9.75 -3.73 2.52
N ALA A 163 -8.71 -4.08 3.31
CA ALA A 163 -8.08 -3.16 4.25
C ALA A 163 -7.50 -1.91 3.56
N TYR A 164 -6.87 -2.08 2.39
CA TYR A 164 -6.34 -0.99 1.59
C TYR A 164 -7.44 -0.03 1.10
N LEU A 165 -8.59 -0.55 0.68
CA LEU A 165 -9.76 0.26 0.30
C LEU A 165 -10.28 1.09 1.47
N LEU A 166 -10.37 0.49 2.67
CA LEU A 166 -10.80 1.19 3.88
C LEU A 166 -9.83 2.31 4.26
N VAL A 167 -8.52 2.04 4.28
CA VAL A 167 -7.51 3.06 4.55
C VAL A 167 -7.57 4.18 3.50
N LEU A 168 -7.76 3.84 2.23
CA LEU A 168 -7.88 4.83 1.15
C LEU A 168 -9.09 5.74 1.32
N ALA A 169 -10.19 5.23 1.89
CA ALA A 169 -11.36 6.04 2.23
C ALA A 169 -11.08 7.06 3.35
N VAL A 170 -10.12 6.79 4.23
CA VAL A 170 -9.67 7.71 5.29
C VAL A 170 -8.67 8.75 4.79
N VAL A 171 -7.93 8.48 3.69
CA VAL A 171 -6.90 9.39 3.14
C VAL A 171 -7.36 10.84 2.93
N PRO A 172 -8.57 11.13 2.40
CA PRO A 172 -9.07 12.50 2.29
C PRO A 172 -9.13 13.24 3.63
N LEU A 173 -9.50 12.56 4.72
CA LEU A 173 -9.48 13.12 6.07
C LEU A 173 -8.05 13.40 6.54
N LEU A 174 -7.12 12.48 6.24
CA LEU A 174 -5.70 12.64 6.57
C LEU A 174 -5.05 13.83 5.84
N GLN A 175 -5.66 14.33 4.75
CA GLN A 175 -5.17 15.54 4.07
C GLN A 175 -5.26 16.79 4.95
N ARG A 176 -5.97 16.76 6.09
CA ARG A 176 -5.99 17.86 7.07
C ARG A 176 -4.72 17.91 7.93
N ILE A 177 -3.88 16.88 7.90
CA ILE A 177 -2.62 16.83 8.64
C ILE A 177 -1.62 17.79 7.99
N CYS A 178 -1.32 18.89 8.69
CA CYS A 178 -0.40 19.93 8.20
C CYS A 178 0.79 20.20 9.14
N THR A 179 0.76 19.71 10.37
CA THR A 179 1.77 20.03 11.39
C THR A 179 2.26 18.76 12.10
N PRO A 180 3.44 18.77 12.73
CA PRO A 180 3.90 17.66 13.54
C PRO A 180 2.93 17.30 14.68
N ARG A 181 2.26 18.30 15.26
CA ARG A 181 1.22 18.09 16.29
C ARG A 181 0.04 17.27 15.74
N HIS A 182 -0.44 17.58 14.53
CA HIS A 182 -1.49 16.78 13.90
C HIS A 182 -1.06 15.33 13.66
N VAL A 183 0.21 15.09 13.28
CA VAL A 183 0.75 13.73 13.13
C VAL A 183 0.77 13.02 14.48
N MET A 184 1.27 13.67 15.54
CA MET A 184 1.29 13.08 16.89
C MET A 184 -0.11 12.76 17.40
N ILE A 185 -1.08 13.66 17.21
CA ILE A 185 -2.47 13.43 17.61
C ILE A 185 -3.03 12.24 16.84
N ALA A 186 -2.90 12.20 15.51
CA ALA A 186 -3.41 11.09 14.70
C ALA A 186 -2.78 9.74 15.08
N LEU A 187 -1.45 9.70 15.27
CA LEU A 187 -0.75 8.48 15.72
C LEU A 187 -1.17 8.08 17.13
N GLY A 188 -1.24 9.03 18.06
CA GLY A 188 -1.66 8.79 19.44
C GLY A 188 -3.10 8.31 19.53
N THR A 189 -4.01 8.85 18.70
CA THR A 189 -5.39 8.37 18.60
C THR A 189 -5.43 6.95 18.04
N CYS A 190 -4.78 6.66 16.90
CA CYS A 190 -4.80 5.32 16.32
C CYS A 190 -4.16 4.26 17.25
N TRP A 191 -2.99 4.56 17.80
CA TRP A 191 -2.27 3.65 18.69
C TRP A 191 -2.97 3.51 20.06
N GLY A 192 -3.47 4.61 20.62
CA GLY A 192 -4.24 4.59 21.85
C GLY A 192 -5.57 3.84 21.71
N SER A 193 -6.29 4.02 20.60
CA SER A 193 -7.49 3.22 20.30
C SER A 193 -7.15 1.73 20.17
N ALA A 194 -6.04 1.37 19.52
CA ALA A 194 -5.60 -0.02 19.43
C ALA A 194 -5.28 -0.61 20.82
N ALA A 195 -4.67 0.17 21.71
CA ALA A 195 -4.39 -0.25 23.08
C ALA A 195 -5.69 -0.48 23.87
N VAL A 196 -6.67 0.42 23.76
CA VAL A 196 -7.98 0.27 24.41
C VAL A 196 -8.71 -0.98 23.91
N ILE A 197 -8.71 -1.22 22.60
CA ILE A 197 -9.34 -2.40 21.99
C ILE A 197 -8.64 -3.69 22.43
N ASP A 198 -7.31 -3.71 22.47
CA ASP A 198 -6.54 -4.86 22.95
C ASP A 198 -6.83 -5.14 24.43
N VAL A 199 -6.88 -4.12 25.29
CA VAL A 199 -7.25 -4.28 26.71
C VAL A 199 -8.66 -4.85 26.86
N MET A 200 -9.64 -4.33 26.11
CA MET A 200 -11.01 -4.86 26.12
C MET A 200 -11.05 -6.32 25.65
N ARG A 201 -10.25 -6.67 24.65
CA ARG A 201 -10.14 -8.04 24.13
C ARG A 201 -9.50 -8.99 25.13
N PHE A 202 -8.51 -8.54 25.90
CA PHE A 202 -7.90 -9.33 26.96
C PHE A 202 -8.77 -9.46 28.22
N ALA A 203 -9.74 -8.56 28.40
CA ALA A 203 -10.69 -8.56 29.51
C ALA A 203 -12.02 -9.29 29.17
N ASP A 204 -11.98 -10.32 28.31
CA ASP A 204 -13.14 -11.10 27.83
C ASP A 204 -14.23 -10.27 27.14
N GLY A 205 -13.86 -9.14 26.54
CA GLY A 205 -14.77 -8.32 25.74
C GLY A 205 -15.23 -9.00 24.44
N PRO A 206 -16.26 -8.43 23.77
CA PRO A 206 -16.79 -9.00 22.53
C PRO A 206 -15.69 -9.17 21.46
N SER A 207 -15.54 -10.39 20.94
CA SER A 207 -14.48 -10.75 19.97
C SER A 207 -14.51 -9.92 18.68
N TRP A 208 -15.68 -9.38 18.31
CA TRP A 208 -15.83 -8.53 17.14
C TRP A 208 -15.13 -7.17 17.27
N LEU A 209 -14.88 -6.69 18.49
CA LEU A 209 -14.16 -5.41 18.72
C LEU A 209 -12.74 -5.44 18.15
N GLY A 210 -12.09 -6.60 18.14
CA GLY A 210 -10.76 -6.75 17.55
C GLY A 210 -10.73 -6.39 16.06
N TYR A 211 -11.85 -6.52 15.32
CA TYR A 211 -11.89 -6.10 13.92
C TYR A 211 -11.80 -4.59 13.75
N LEU A 212 -12.13 -3.79 14.77
CA LEU A 212 -11.91 -2.34 14.73
C LEU A 212 -10.41 -2.00 14.65
N ASN A 213 -9.53 -2.87 15.18
CA ASN A 213 -8.09 -2.68 15.05
C ASN A 213 -7.59 -2.76 13.61
N PHE A 214 -8.31 -3.41 12.69
CA PHE A 214 -7.94 -3.35 11.28
C PHE A 214 -7.90 -1.91 10.80
N LEU A 215 -8.91 -1.10 11.09
CA LEU A 215 -8.92 0.27 10.61
C LEU A 215 -7.89 1.13 11.34
N THR A 216 -7.81 1.04 12.68
CA THR A 216 -6.92 1.90 13.47
C THR A 216 -5.46 1.61 13.20
N VAL A 217 -5.05 0.33 13.20
CA VAL A 217 -3.66 -0.10 13.02
C VAL A 217 -3.19 0.19 11.60
N TRP A 218 -3.99 -0.11 10.56
CA TRP A 218 -3.59 0.16 9.18
C TRP A 218 -3.69 1.64 8.79
N THR A 219 -4.33 2.48 9.60
CA THR A 219 -4.30 3.95 9.42
C THR A 219 -2.97 4.55 9.86
N ILE A 220 -2.25 3.96 10.82
CA ILE A 220 -0.92 4.42 11.29
C ILE A 220 0.09 4.58 10.14
N PRO A 221 0.36 3.56 9.30
CA PRO A 221 1.28 3.72 8.18
C PRO A 221 0.77 4.75 7.17
N ALA A 222 -0.55 4.91 7.01
CA ALA A 222 -1.12 5.92 6.14
C ALA A 222 -0.84 7.35 6.66
N VAL A 223 -1.01 7.59 7.96
CA VAL A 223 -0.66 8.86 8.62
C VAL A 223 0.81 9.20 8.38
N LEU A 224 1.71 8.24 8.58
CA LEU A 224 3.14 8.42 8.33
C LEU A 224 3.44 8.66 6.83
N GLY A 225 2.71 8.01 5.93
CA GLY A 225 2.81 8.23 4.48
C GLY A 225 2.40 9.64 4.06
N VAL A 226 1.31 10.18 4.64
CA VAL A 226 0.91 11.59 4.45
C VAL A 226 1.96 12.54 5.01
N ALA A 227 2.47 12.27 6.22
CA ALA A 227 3.50 13.08 6.86
C ALA A 227 4.80 13.11 6.05
N TYR A 228 5.17 11.98 5.44
CA TYR A 228 6.30 11.88 4.51
C TYR A 228 6.07 12.70 3.24
N ALA A 229 4.93 12.52 2.57
CA ALA A 229 4.61 13.22 1.32
C ALA A 229 4.58 14.74 1.50
N LYS A 230 4.06 15.22 2.64
CA LYS A 230 4.05 16.64 3.01
C LYS A 230 5.34 17.14 3.66
N ARG A 231 6.36 16.28 3.81
CA ARG A 231 7.67 16.57 4.42
C ARG A 231 7.56 17.17 5.84
N ILE A 232 6.57 16.72 6.62
CA ILE A 232 6.30 17.21 7.98
C ILE A 232 7.33 16.66 8.97
N LEU A 233 7.71 15.38 8.84
CA LEU A 233 8.65 14.71 9.74
C LEU A 233 10.10 14.86 9.25
N ARG A 234 10.97 15.30 10.15
CA ARG A 234 12.42 15.33 9.90
C ARG A 234 13.01 13.91 10.04
N PRO A 235 14.01 13.52 9.24
CA PRO A 235 14.61 12.18 9.31
C PRO A 235 15.16 11.81 10.69
N VAL A 236 15.75 12.78 11.41
CA VAL A 236 16.29 12.56 12.78
C VAL A 236 15.16 12.26 13.77
N THR A 237 14.06 13.01 13.71
CA THR A 237 12.88 12.76 14.54
C THR A 237 12.26 11.40 14.21
N ALA A 238 12.18 11.05 12.92
CA ALA A 238 11.67 9.74 12.50
C ALA A 238 12.56 8.59 13.00
N ALA A 239 13.89 8.75 12.98
CA ALA A 239 14.81 7.76 13.56
C ALA A 239 14.60 7.61 15.08
N ALA A 240 14.50 8.72 15.82
CA ALA A 240 14.26 8.69 17.26
C ALA A 240 12.92 8.01 17.61
N VAL A 241 11.86 8.30 16.85
CA VAL A 241 10.55 7.64 17.01
C VAL A 241 10.65 6.15 16.70
N ALA A 242 11.31 5.76 15.60
CA ALA A 242 11.48 4.35 15.24
C ALA A 242 12.23 3.57 16.34
N THR A 243 13.33 4.12 16.85
CA THR A 243 14.10 3.49 17.93
C THR A 243 13.31 3.43 19.24
N GLY A 244 12.63 4.52 19.62
CA GLY A 244 11.84 4.57 20.85
C GLY A 244 10.68 3.57 20.84
N VAL A 245 9.95 3.47 19.73
CA VAL A 245 8.85 2.51 19.58
C VAL A 245 9.37 1.07 19.49
N LEU A 246 10.51 0.84 18.84
CA LEU A 246 11.12 -0.50 18.83
C LEU A 246 11.48 -0.98 20.24
N ILE A 247 12.03 -0.11 21.08
CA ILE A 247 12.32 -0.42 22.50
C ILE A 247 11.02 -0.73 23.25
N LEU A 248 9.94 0.02 22.99
CA LEU A 248 8.63 -0.23 23.56
C LEU A 248 8.08 -1.61 23.14
N ASP A 249 8.12 -1.94 21.85
CA ASP A 249 7.65 -3.21 21.30
C ASP A 249 8.42 -4.40 21.90
N VAL A 250 9.75 -4.30 22.00
CA VAL A 250 10.58 -5.31 22.68
C VAL A 250 10.17 -5.45 24.15
N GLY A 251 9.88 -4.34 24.83
CA GLY A 251 9.37 -4.35 26.21
C GLY A 251 7.98 -5.00 26.36
N LEU A 252 7.09 -4.79 25.38
CA LEU A 252 5.75 -5.39 25.34
C LEU A 252 5.82 -6.89 25.13
N VAL A 253 6.70 -7.36 24.24
CA VAL A 253 6.94 -8.79 24.02
C VAL A 253 7.58 -9.43 25.26
N TYR A 254 8.57 -8.77 25.86
CA TYR A 254 9.24 -9.29 27.07
C TYR A 254 8.30 -9.43 28.27
N ARG A 255 7.36 -8.49 28.45
CA ARG A 255 6.38 -8.56 29.54
C ARG A 255 5.19 -9.48 29.26
N GLY A 256 4.97 -9.87 28.00
CA GLY A 256 3.70 -10.45 27.54
C GLY A 256 2.57 -9.39 27.55
N PRO A 257 1.39 -9.69 26.98
CA PRO A 257 0.91 -10.99 26.47
C PRO A 257 1.20 -11.21 24.97
N TYR A 258 2.00 -10.33 24.34
CA TYR A 258 2.23 -10.37 22.90
C TYR A 258 3.29 -11.39 22.50
N GLU A 259 3.00 -12.15 21.45
CA GLU A 259 3.92 -13.11 20.87
C GLU A 259 4.99 -12.45 20.00
N VAL A 260 6.12 -13.12 19.80
CA VAL A 260 7.24 -12.61 18.99
C VAL A 260 6.87 -12.48 17.51
N SER A 261 6.09 -13.42 16.96
CA SER A 261 5.73 -13.38 15.54
C SER A 261 4.73 -12.25 15.25
N LEU A 262 5.04 -11.41 14.27
CA LEU A 262 4.13 -10.38 13.77
C LEU A 262 3.17 -10.89 12.69
N VAL A 263 3.30 -12.16 12.29
CA VAL A 263 2.41 -12.85 11.35
C VAL A 263 1.67 -13.98 12.06
N THR A 264 0.53 -14.38 11.52
CA THR A 264 -0.24 -15.51 12.05
C THR A 264 0.54 -16.80 11.88
N VAL A 265 0.91 -17.41 13.02
CA VAL A 265 1.55 -18.72 13.08
C VAL A 265 0.59 -19.71 13.75
N PRO A 266 0.34 -20.89 13.17
CA PRO A 266 -0.46 -21.93 13.81
C PRO A 266 0.09 -22.29 15.20
N GLY A 267 -0.78 -22.41 16.20
CA GLY A 267 -0.40 -22.80 17.57
C GLY A 267 -0.06 -21.65 18.54
N GLN A 268 -0.04 -20.39 18.08
CA GLN A 268 0.13 -19.25 18.98
C GLN A 268 -1.13 -18.94 19.79
N GLN A 269 -0.95 -18.53 21.06
CA GLN A 269 -2.07 -18.11 21.91
C GLN A 269 -2.70 -16.81 21.42
N LEU A 270 -1.89 -15.92 20.82
CA LEU A 270 -2.33 -14.64 20.28
C LEU A 270 -1.69 -14.36 18.92
N SER A 271 -2.49 -14.30 17.85
CA SER A 271 -2.02 -13.74 16.58
C SER A 271 -1.98 -12.21 16.65
N ASN A 272 -0.82 -11.63 16.34
CA ASN A 272 -0.64 -10.18 16.20
C ASN A 272 -1.24 -9.60 14.90
N MET A 273 -1.65 -10.45 13.96
CA MET A 273 -2.16 -10.06 12.64
C MET A 273 -3.68 -10.29 12.49
N SER A 274 -4.27 -11.16 13.30
CA SER A 274 -5.67 -11.59 13.14
C SER A 274 -6.40 -11.69 14.48
N PRO A 275 -6.97 -10.58 14.99
CA PRO A 275 -6.90 -9.21 14.47
C PRO A 275 -5.57 -8.47 14.79
N PRO A 276 -5.25 -7.36 14.08
CA PRO A 276 -4.06 -6.56 14.35
C PRO A 276 -3.94 -6.13 15.81
N SER A 277 -2.77 -6.36 16.41
CA SER A 277 -2.50 -6.00 17.81
C SER A 277 -1.80 -4.64 17.95
N LEU A 278 -1.72 -4.15 19.18
CA LEU A 278 -0.91 -2.99 19.55
C LEU A 278 0.56 -3.15 19.18
N LEU A 279 1.10 -4.38 19.29
CA LEU A 279 2.48 -4.67 18.89
C LEU A 279 2.67 -4.44 17.39
N LEU A 280 1.74 -4.92 16.56
CA LEU A 280 1.79 -4.66 15.11
C LEU A 280 1.62 -3.16 14.80
N ALA A 281 0.85 -2.43 15.60
CA ALA A 281 0.69 -0.99 15.51
C ALA A 281 1.99 -0.22 15.80
N GLY A 282 2.69 -0.59 16.87
CA GLY A 282 4.02 -0.08 17.20
C GLY A 282 5.02 -0.38 16.09
N HIS A 283 5.05 -1.63 15.63
CA HIS A 283 5.98 -2.04 14.59
C HIS A 283 5.73 -1.38 13.23
N ALA A 284 4.46 -1.09 12.91
CA ALA A 284 4.11 -0.27 11.75
C ALA A 284 4.74 1.13 11.82
N VAL A 285 4.80 1.74 13.01
CA VAL A 285 5.53 3.00 13.23
C VAL A 285 7.02 2.80 13.03
N VAL A 286 7.61 1.73 13.60
CA VAL A 286 9.04 1.42 13.46
C VAL A 286 9.46 1.36 12.00
N LEU A 287 8.77 0.54 11.19
CA LEU A 287 9.10 0.37 9.77
C LEU A 287 8.93 1.66 8.97
N CYS A 288 7.79 2.34 9.14
CA CYS A 288 7.49 3.54 8.35
C CYS A 288 8.39 4.72 8.74
N ALA A 289 8.61 4.95 10.03
CA ALA A 289 9.52 5.98 10.51
C ALA A 289 10.98 5.65 10.15
N GLY A 290 11.37 4.38 10.20
CA GLY A 290 12.64 3.88 9.68
C GLY A 290 12.84 4.20 8.20
N ALA A 291 11.82 3.95 7.35
CA ALA A 291 11.85 4.30 5.93
C ALA A 291 12.04 5.81 5.68
N ILE A 292 11.39 6.66 6.49
CA ILE A 292 11.61 8.12 6.45
C ILE A 292 13.04 8.48 6.85
N ALA A 293 13.59 7.85 7.89
CA ALA A 293 14.95 8.09 8.36
C ALA A 293 16.00 7.74 7.29
N VAL A 294 15.83 6.61 6.60
CA VAL A 294 16.77 6.15 5.55
C VAL A 294 16.45 6.67 4.14
N ARG A 295 15.52 7.63 3.99
CA ARG A 295 15.06 8.08 2.65
C ARG A 295 16.19 8.49 1.71
N ARG A 296 17.27 9.07 2.24
CA ARG A 296 18.43 9.51 1.43
C ARG A 296 19.13 8.33 0.76
N VAL A 297 19.23 7.20 1.46
CA VAL A 297 19.81 5.96 0.93
C VAL A 297 18.88 5.37 -0.12
N LEU A 298 17.58 5.30 0.17
CA LEU A 298 16.58 4.82 -0.79
C LEU A 298 16.56 5.67 -2.06
N ALA A 299 16.68 6.99 -1.94
CA ALA A 299 16.75 7.90 -3.08
C ALA A 299 17.99 7.67 -3.94
N LYS A 300 19.16 7.40 -3.33
CA LYS A 300 20.39 7.05 -4.07
C LYS A 300 20.23 5.74 -4.84
N ILE A 301 19.58 4.73 -4.25
CA ILE A 301 19.30 3.45 -4.90
C ILE A 301 18.34 3.66 -6.07
N ALA A 302 17.24 4.38 -5.85
CA ALA A 302 16.22 4.67 -6.86
C ALA A 302 16.70 5.63 -7.97
N ALA A 303 17.81 6.35 -7.77
CA ALA A 303 18.42 7.18 -8.79
C ALA A 303 19.12 6.36 -9.88
N ARG A 304 19.51 5.11 -9.60
CA ARG A 304 20.19 4.22 -10.56
C ARG A 304 19.24 3.83 -11.70
N PRO A 305 19.57 4.10 -12.98
CA PRO A 305 18.64 3.86 -14.11
C PRO A 305 18.13 2.43 -14.21
N ARG A 306 19.00 1.43 -13.99
CA ARG A 306 18.62 0.00 -14.03
C ARG A 306 17.62 -0.36 -12.93
N VAL A 307 17.84 0.13 -11.70
CA VAL A 307 16.92 -0.10 -10.59
C VAL A 307 15.58 0.56 -10.88
N TRP A 308 15.61 1.81 -11.35
CA TRP A 308 14.39 2.54 -11.70
C TRP A 308 13.57 1.85 -12.78
N TRP A 309 14.22 1.25 -13.78
CA TRP A 309 13.54 0.52 -14.83
C TRP A 309 12.74 -0.67 -14.29
N TRP A 310 13.37 -1.52 -13.47
CA TRP A 310 12.69 -2.63 -12.81
C TRP A 310 11.58 -2.17 -11.86
N VAL A 311 11.83 -1.08 -11.13
CA VAL A 311 10.83 -0.48 -10.25
C VAL A 311 9.59 -0.07 -11.04
N VAL A 312 9.74 0.65 -12.15
CA VAL A 312 8.59 1.08 -12.95
C VAL A 312 7.89 -0.11 -13.60
N LEU A 313 8.64 -1.08 -14.13
CA LEU A 313 8.07 -2.27 -14.77
C LEU A 313 7.24 -3.10 -13.78
N GLY A 314 7.82 -3.44 -12.61
CA GLY A 314 7.10 -4.19 -11.58
C GLY A 314 5.89 -3.43 -11.06
N ASN A 315 6.00 -2.11 -10.92
CA ASN A 315 4.90 -1.26 -10.48
C ASN A 315 3.75 -1.10 -11.49
N ARG A 316 3.96 -1.42 -12.77
CA ARG A 316 2.89 -1.46 -13.79
C ARG A 316 2.01 -2.69 -13.70
N GLY A 317 2.55 -3.79 -13.17
CA GLY A 317 1.84 -5.07 -12.99
C GLY A 317 1.67 -5.45 -11.53
N ALA A 318 1.65 -4.46 -10.62
CA ALA A 318 1.70 -4.71 -9.18
C ALA A 318 0.47 -5.48 -8.70
N MET A 319 -0.72 -5.20 -9.25
CA MET A 319 -1.94 -5.93 -8.87
C MET A 319 -1.94 -7.35 -9.43
N THR A 320 -1.45 -7.57 -10.65
CA THR A 320 -1.25 -8.91 -11.19
C THR A 320 -0.24 -9.71 -10.36
N LEU A 321 0.92 -9.13 -10.06
CA LEU A 321 1.92 -9.75 -9.19
C LEU A 321 1.32 -10.10 -7.82
N TYR A 322 0.54 -9.19 -7.26
CA TYR A 322 -0.16 -9.38 -6.01
C TYR A 322 -1.17 -10.53 -6.08
N LEU A 323 -2.07 -10.59 -7.07
CA LEU A 323 -3.15 -11.57 -7.08
C LEU A 323 -2.69 -12.98 -7.51
N TRP A 324 -1.76 -13.06 -8.46
CA TRP A 324 -1.41 -14.34 -9.10
C TRP A 324 -0.27 -15.10 -8.42
N HIS A 325 0.48 -14.48 -7.49
CA HIS A 325 1.62 -15.18 -6.88
C HIS A 325 1.21 -16.39 -6.04
N LEU A 326 0.06 -16.38 -5.36
CA LEU A 326 -0.41 -17.55 -4.60
C LEU A 326 -0.85 -18.71 -5.51
N PRO A 327 -1.66 -18.51 -6.56
CA PRO A 327 -1.93 -19.57 -7.54
C PRO A 327 -0.67 -20.15 -8.19
N VAL A 328 0.28 -19.28 -8.56
CA VAL A 328 1.56 -19.72 -9.13
C VAL A 328 2.39 -20.50 -8.11
N LEU A 329 2.45 -20.02 -6.87
CA LEU A 329 3.12 -20.72 -5.77
C LEU A 329 2.46 -22.09 -5.51
N ALA A 330 1.13 -22.17 -5.49
CA ALA A 330 0.41 -23.42 -5.33
C ALA A 330 0.75 -24.40 -6.45
N ALA A 331 0.79 -23.94 -7.72
CA ALA A 331 1.20 -24.76 -8.85
C ALA A 331 2.65 -25.26 -8.73
N ILE A 332 3.58 -24.41 -8.26
CA ILE A 332 4.98 -24.78 -8.02
C ILE A 332 5.07 -25.85 -6.92
N ILE A 333 4.36 -25.68 -5.81
CA ILE A 333 4.40 -26.62 -4.69
C ILE A 333 3.81 -27.97 -5.10
N VAL A 334 2.66 -27.98 -5.78
CA VAL A 334 2.04 -29.21 -6.29
C VAL A 334 2.96 -29.92 -7.29
N SER A 335 3.58 -29.18 -8.21
CA SER A 335 4.54 -29.74 -9.17
C SER A 335 5.79 -30.30 -8.47
N GLY A 336 6.26 -29.61 -7.41
CA GLY A 336 7.34 -30.07 -6.55
C GLY A 336 7.00 -31.39 -5.87
N ALA A 337 5.79 -31.50 -5.29
CA ALA A 337 5.32 -32.72 -4.65
C ALA A 337 5.26 -33.90 -5.64
N VAL A 338 4.77 -33.69 -6.87
CA VAL A 338 4.72 -34.73 -7.92
C VAL A 338 6.11 -35.16 -8.38
N THR A 339 7.10 -34.27 -8.36
CA THR A 339 8.48 -34.54 -8.82
C THR A 339 9.42 -35.01 -7.70
N GLY A 340 8.92 -35.19 -6.47
CA GLY A 340 9.73 -35.58 -5.32
C GLY A 340 10.58 -34.45 -4.71
N LEU A 341 10.33 -33.20 -5.10
CA LEU A 341 10.88 -31.98 -4.49
C LEU A 341 9.87 -31.38 -3.50
N ASP A 342 9.35 -32.23 -2.62
CA ASP A 342 8.35 -31.83 -1.63
C ASP A 342 8.98 -31.00 -0.50
N ARG A 343 8.10 -30.38 0.30
CA ARG A 343 8.46 -29.56 1.48
C ARG A 343 8.14 -30.30 2.78
N ALA A 344 7.98 -31.62 2.74
CA ALA A 344 7.40 -32.36 3.86
C ALA A 344 8.34 -32.43 5.06
N ASP A 345 9.65 -32.60 4.84
CA ASP A 345 10.63 -32.66 5.91
C ASP A 345 11.31 -31.30 6.16
N VAL A 346 10.78 -30.55 7.13
CA VAL A 346 11.30 -29.24 7.55
C VAL A 346 12.68 -29.33 8.23
N HIS A 347 13.05 -30.49 8.76
CA HIS A 347 14.33 -30.70 9.45
C HIS A 347 15.44 -31.19 8.53
N SER A 348 15.11 -31.58 7.30
CA SER A 348 16.10 -31.96 6.30
C SER A 348 17.01 -30.79 5.90
N ALA A 349 18.29 -31.09 5.66
CA ALA A 349 19.24 -30.14 5.09
C ALA A 349 18.84 -29.66 3.67
N SER A 350 18.03 -30.43 2.95
CA SER A 350 17.53 -30.06 1.61
C SER A 350 16.40 -29.02 1.68
N PHE A 351 15.68 -28.91 2.80
CA PHE A 351 14.54 -28.02 2.96
C PHE A 351 14.82 -26.54 2.58
N PRO A 352 15.84 -25.87 3.15
CA PRO A 352 16.11 -24.48 2.79
C PRO A 352 16.53 -24.31 1.32
N ILE A 353 17.14 -25.33 0.72
CA ILE A 353 17.54 -25.32 -0.69
C ILE A 353 16.30 -25.42 -1.58
N ILE A 354 15.37 -26.33 -1.28
CA ILE A 354 14.12 -26.52 -2.02
C ILE A 354 13.26 -25.26 -1.91
N VAL A 355 13.05 -24.73 -0.70
CA VAL A 355 12.27 -23.50 -0.47
C VAL A 355 12.94 -22.32 -1.18
N GLY A 356 14.26 -22.19 -1.11
CA GLY A 356 15.01 -21.15 -1.80
C GLY A 356 14.86 -21.24 -3.33
N ALA A 357 15.03 -22.43 -3.90
CA ALA A 357 14.90 -22.68 -5.33
C ALA A 357 13.48 -22.39 -5.83
N GLN A 358 12.46 -22.87 -5.13
CA GLN A 358 11.06 -22.62 -5.47
C GLN A 358 10.67 -21.14 -5.30
N THR A 359 11.26 -20.44 -4.32
CA THR A 359 11.07 -18.98 -4.17
C THR A 359 11.70 -18.22 -5.32
N MET A 360 12.91 -18.60 -5.76
CA MET A 360 13.53 -18.00 -6.94
C MET A 360 12.74 -18.31 -8.22
N LEU A 361 12.24 -19.54 -8.35
CA LEU A 361 11.38 -19.95 -9.45
C LEU A 361 10.08 -19.12 -9.47
N LEU A 362 9.45 -18.90 -8.32
CA LEU A 362 8.26 -18.04 -8.20
C LEU A 362 8.57 -16.62 -8.68
N LEU A 363 9.64 -16.00 -8.16
CA LEU A 363 10.02 -14.65 -8.55
C LEU A 363 10.33 -14.55 -10.05
N ALA A 364 11.00 -15.56 -10.62
CA ALA A 364 11.30 -15.64 -12.04
C ALA A 364 10.05 -15.82 -12.90
N LEU A 365 9.16 -16.75 -12.53
CA LEU A 365 7.93 -17.07 -13.26
C LEU A 365 6.90 -15.94 -13.17
N MET A 366 6.97 -15.11 -12.13
CA MET A 366 6.12 -13.94 -12.05
C MET A 366 6.40 -12.90 -13.13
N VAL A 367 7.62 -12.83 -13.68
CA VAL A 367 7.96 -11.91 -14.77
C VAL A 367 7.14 -12.18 -16.04
N PRO A 368 7.15 -13.40 -16.64
CA PRO A 368 6.33 -13.71 -17.79
C PRO A 368 4.83 -13.69 -17.48
N VAL A 369 4.40 -14.14 -16.29
CA VAL A 369 2.98 -14.07 -15.89
C VAL A 369 2.49 -12.63 -15.87
N VAL A 370 3.25 -11.71 -15.28
CA VAL A 370 2.92 -10.28 -15.32
C VAL A 370 2.95 -9.76 -16.76
N ALA A 371 3.93 -10.14 -17.58
CA ALA A 371 3.99 -9.69 -18.97
C ALA A 371 2.76 -10.11 -19.80
N VAL A 372 2.31 -11.37 -19.63
CA VAL A 372 1.17 -11.94 -20.35
C VAL A 372 -0.17 -11.38 -19.84
N LEU A 373 -0.30 -11.15 -18.53
CA LEU A 373 -1.55 -10.70 -17.91
C LEU A 373 -1.65 -9.18 -17.75
N SER A 374 -0.55 -8.42 -17.92
CA SER A 374 -0.55 -6.96 -17.87
C SER A 374 -1.53 -6.29 -18.85
N PRO A 375 -1.79 -6.84 -20.07
CA PRO A 375 -2.86 -6.34 -20.92
C PRO A 375 -4.24 -6.38 -20.26
N LEU A 376 -4.56 -7.38 -19.43
CA LEU A 376 -5.84 -7.45 -18.73
C LEU A 376 -5.95 -6.37 -17.64
N GLU A 377 -4.83 -6.02 -16.99
CA GLU A 377 -4.77 -4.91 -16.02
C GLU A 377 -4.88 -3.54 -16.72
N ASN A 378 -4.36 -3.40 -17.94
CA ASN A 378 -4.29 -2.10 -18.63
C ASN A 378 -5.43 -1.85 -19.63
N ARG A 379 -6.12 -2.89 -20.11
CA ARG A 379 -7.28 -2.73 -21.00
C ARG A 379 -8.47 -2.16 -20.24
N PRO A 380 -9.08 -1.07 -20.70
CA PRO A 380 -10.27 -0.52 -20.06
C PRO A 380 -11.42 -1.50 -20.18
N LEU A 381 -12.08 -1.75 -19.05
CA LEU A 381 -13.36 -2.42 -19.01
C LEU A 381 -14.42 -1.43 -19.51
N ARG A 382 -15.07 -1.81 -20.62
CA ARG A 382 -16.23 -1.09 -21.15
C ARG A 382 -17.26 -0.90 -20.03
N TRP A 383 -17.92 0.26 -19.96
CA TRP A 383 -18.83 0.67 -18.89
C TRP A 383 -18.18 0.97 -17.53
N TRP A 384 -17.24 0.16 -17.04
CA TRP A 384 -16.60 0.42 -15.74
C TRP A 384 -15.65 1.62 -15.80
N ASP A 385 -14.90 1.79 -16.88
CA ASP A 385 -13.87 2.83 -17.01
C ASP A 385 -14.32 4.11 -17.74
N ASP A 386 -15.60 4.23 -18.11
CA ASP A 386 -16.07 5.45 -18.80
C ASP A 386 -15.97 6.68 -17.87
N PRO A 387 -15.84 7.90 -18.45
CA PRO A 387 -15.60 9.12 -17.70
C PRO A 387 -16.62 9.36 -16.58
N VAL A 388 -16.08 9.58 -15.39
CA VAL A 388 -16.84 9.85 -14.16
C VAL A 388 -17.13 11.34 -14.04
N ALA A 389 -18.18 11.71 -13.29
CA ALA A 389 -18.35 13.09 -12.84
C ALA A 389 -17.13 13.53 -12.02
N ARG A 390 -16.69 14.78 -12.20
CA ARG A 390 -15.61 15.33 -11.35
C ARG A 390 -16.13 15.91 -10.05
N ARG A 391 -17.41 16.30 -10.02
CA ARG A 391 -18.08 16.90 -8.87
C ARG A 391 -19.51 16.39 -8.78
N SER A 392 -20.01 16.27 -7.56
CA SER A 392 -21.42 16.04 -7.26
C SER A 392 -21.86 16.86 -6.05
N GLY A 393 -23.16 16.87 -5.76
CA GLY A 393 -23.67 17.36 -4.48
C GLY A 393 -23.08 16.58 -3.30
N ARG A 394 -23.04 17.22 -2.12
CA ARG A 394 -22.45 16.66 -0.87
C ARG A 394 -23.06 15.32 -0.48
N ALA A 395 -24.39 15.18 -0.58
CA ALA A 395 -25.09 13.94 -0.24
C ALA A 395 -24.64 12.77 -1.14
N ARG A 396 -24.51 13.02 -2.44
CA ARG A 396 -24.06 12.02 -3.43
C ARG A 396 -22.60 11.63 -3.20
N ASP A 397 -21.75 12.58 -2.83
CA ASP A 397 -20.34 12.28 -2.53
C ASP A 397 -20.19 11.46 -1.25
N LEU A 398 -20.95 11.79 -0.20
CA LEU A 398 -20.97 11.03 1.05
C LEU A 398 -21.52 9.61 0.84
N ALA A 399 -22.61 9.48 0.08
CA ALA A 399 -23.16 8.16 -0.29
C ALA A 399 -22.13 7.34 -1.07
N LEU A 400 -21.40 7.95 -2.00
CA LEU A 400 -20.34 7.28 -2.75
C LEU A 400 -19.20 6.80 -1.83
N VAL A 401 -18.76 7.61 -0.87
CA VAL A 401 -17.77 7.18 0.14
C VAL A 401 -18.31 6.02 0.97
N ALA A 402 -19.54 6.11 1.46
CA ALA A 402 -20.15 5.07 2.28
C ALA A 402 -20.25 3.74 1.54
N VAL A 403 -20.73 3.75 0.28
CA VAL A 403 -20.82 2.55 -0.56
C VAL A 403 -19.43 1.95 -0.84
N LEU A 404 -18.41 2.78 -1.02
CA LEU A 404 -17.02 2.30 -1.21
C LEU A 404 -16.41 1.73 0.07
N VAL A 405 -16.80 2.23 1.24
CA VAL A 405 -16.45 1.62 2.54
C VAL A 405 -17.14 0.27 2.67
N CYS A 406 -18.44 0.17 2.37
CA CYS A 406 -19.16 -1.11 2.36
C CYS A 406 -18.53 -2.12 1.40
N LEU A 407 -18.06 -1.67 0.23
CA LEU A 407 -17.30 -2.50 -0.71
C LEU A 407 -16.00 -3.03 -0.10
N GLY A 408 -15.23 -2.18 0.60
CA GLY A 408 -14.02 -2.61 1.31
C GLY A 408 -14.32 -3.67 2.37
N VAL A 409 -15.40 -3.51 3.14
CA VAL A 409 -15.87 -4.49 4.13
C VAL A 409 -16.31 -5.79 3.45
N ALA A 410 -17.08 -5.73 2.36
CA ALA A 410 -17.51 -6.91 1.63
C ALA A 410 -16.31 -7.72 1.11
N VAL A 411 -15.29 -7.05 0.55
CA VAL A 411 -14.04 -7.69 0.10
C VAL A 411 -13.30 -8.36 1.28
N LEU A 412 -13.26 -7.74 2.46
CA LEU A 412 -12.72 -8.38 3.67
C LEU A 412 -13.50 -9.64 4.06
N MET A 413 -14.83 -9.58 4.00
CA MET A 413 -15.67 -10.72 4.37
C MET A 413 -15.58 -11.86 3.36
N VAL A 414 -15.51 -11.59 2.06
CA VAL A 414 -15.21 -12.60 1.04
C VAL A 414 -13.90 -13.32 1.34
N SER A 415 -12.85 -12.56 1.72
CA SER A 415 -11.57 -13.16 2.10
C SER A 415 -11.65 -14.04 3.35
N ARG A 416 -12.56 -13.74 4.28
CA ARG A 416 -12.72 -14.48 5.54
C ARG A 416 -13.52 -15.75 5.35
N TYR A 417 -14.62 -15.68 4.61
CA TYR A 417 -15.56 -16.80 4.44
C TYR A 417 -15.23 -17.67 3.22
N GLY A 418 -14.40 -17.20 2.28
CA GLY A 418 -14.08 -17.91 1.04
C GLY A 418 -15.12 -17.67 -0.05
N LEU A 419 -15.12 -18.53 -1.08
CA LEU A 419 -16.10 -18.53 -2.18
C LEU A 419 -17.21 -19.57 -2.04
N LEU A 420 -17.25 -20.31 -0.92
CA LEU A 420 -18.27 -21.31 -0.61
C LEU A 420 -19.14 -20.82 0.56
N GLY A 421 -20.40 -21.28 0.62
CA GLY A 421 -21.34 -20.92 1.68
C GLY A 421 -21.61 -19.41 1.76
N ASP A 422 -21.49 -18.85 2.97
CA ASP A 422 -21.78 -17.44 3.28
C ASP A 422 -20.93 -16.44 2.47
N GLY A 423 -19.76 -16.87 1.98
CA GLY A 423 -18.87 -16.05 1.16
C GLY A 423 -19.47 -15.57 -0.15
N VAL A 424 -20.39 -16.35 -0.74
CA VAL A 424 -21.11 -15.98 -1.97
C VAL A 424 -22.00 -14.76 -1.73
N GLY A 425 -22.68 -14.70 -0.58
CA GLY A 425 -23.51 -13.55 -0.20
C GLY A 425 -22.70 -12.26 -0.12
N TRP A 426 -21.50 -12.33 0.48
CA TRP A 426 -20.57 -11.19 0.54
C TRP A 426 -20.00 -10.79 -0.82
N LEU A 427 -19.77 -11.76 -1.72
CA LEU A 427 -19.36 -11.47 -3.09
C LEU A 427 -20.46 -10.72 -3.84
N ILE A 428 -21.71 -11.18 -3.74
CA ILE A 428 -22.87 -10.51 -4.34
C ILE A 428 -23.02 -9.09 -3.76
N ALA A 429 -22.92 -8.93 -2.44
CA ALA A 429 -22.96 -7.62 -1.78
C ALA A 429 -21.84 -6.70 -2.27
N GLY A 430 -20.62 -7.22 -2.45
CA GLY A 430 -19.50 -6.49 -3.04
C GLY A 430 -19.77 -6.04 -4.47
N ILE A 431 -20.28 -6.93 -5.33
CA ILE A 431 -20.69 -6.58 -6.69
C ILE A 431 -21.78 -5.50 -6.68
N GLY A 432 -22.78 -5.62 -5.79
CA GLY A 432 -23.82 -4.62 -5.58
C GLY A 432 -23.25 -3.26 -5.18
N CYS A 433 -22.32 -3.22 -4.22
CA CYS A 433 -21.68 -1.97 -3.82
C CYS A 433 -20.86 -1.36 -4.98
N ALA A 434 -20.13 -2.17 -5.76
CA ALA A 434 -19.36 -1.69 -6.89
C ALA A 434 -20.26 -1.09 -7.99
N THR A 435 -21.39 -1.74 -8.30
CA THR A 435 -22.36 -1.24 -9.29
C THR A 435 -23.08 0.00 -8.80
N THR A 436 -23.53 0.05 -7.54
CA THR A 436 -24.11 1.25 -6.93
C THR A 436 -23.13 2.41 -6.93
N ALA A 437 -21.87 2.18 -6.55
CA ALA A 437 -20.83 3.21 -6.60
C ALA A 437 -20.63 3.74 -8.02
N ARG A 438 -20.65 2.85 -9.04
CA ARG A 438 -20.56 3.26 -10.44
C ARG A 438 -21.71 4.15 -10.85
N VAL A 439 -22.96 3.77 -10.56
CA VAL A 439 -24.16 4.57 -10.85
C VAL A 439 -24.08 5.94 -10.15
N LEU A 440 -23.70 5.95 -8.87
CA LEU A 440 -23.47 7.17 -8.10
C LEU A 440 -22.31 8.02 -8.62
N ALA A 441 -21.42 7.51 -9.45
CA ALA A 441 -20.31 8.27 -10.00
C ALA A 441 -20.56 8.78 -11.45
N LEU A 442 -21.62 8.31 -12.12
CA LEU A 442 -21.97 8.73 -13.49
C LEU A 442 -22.23 10.24 -13.60
N ARG A 443 -21.84 10.85 -14.72
CA ARG A 443 -22.26 12.24 -15.01
C ARG A 443 -23.78 12.26 -15.18
N PRO A 444 -24.52 13.15 -14.49
CA PRO A 444 -25.90 13.38 -14.88
C PRO A 444 -25.89 13.82 -16.36
N PRO A 445 -26.82 13.32 -17.19
CA PRO A 445 -26.94 13.83 -18.55
C PRO A 445 -27.12 15.34 -18.44
N SER A 446 -26.25 16.11 -19.09
CA SER A 446 -26.51 17.53 -19.30
C SER A 446 -27.91 17.61 -19.91
N PRO A 447 -28.84 18.43 -19.38
CA PRO A 447 -30.05 18.72 -20.13
C PRO A 447 -29.55 19.18 -21.49
N ARG A 448 -29.88 18.41 -22.54
CA ARG A 448 -29.65 18.85 -23.91
C ARG A 448 -30.17 20.27 -23.93
N GLY A 449 -29.31 21.21 -24.34
CA GLY A 449 -29.78 22.54 -24.67
C GLY A 449 -31.01 22.33 -25.53
N ALA A 450 -32.08 23.08 -25.23
CA ALA A 450 -33.18 23.21 -26.15
C ALA A 450 -32.55 23.62 -27.49
N ASP A 451 -32.34 22.62 -28.36
CA ASP A 451 -32.02 22.84 -29.75
C ASP A 451 -33.21 23.68 -30.23
N THR A 452 -32.89 24.94 -30.49
CA THR A 452 -33.49 25.78 -31.52
C THR A 452 -34.70 25.13 -32.18
N VAL A 453 -35.87 25.68 -31.86
CA VAL A 453 -37.09 25.54 -32.66
C VAL A 453 -36.70 25.54 -34.14
N PRO A 454 -37.03 24.51 -34.93
CA PRO A 454 -36.97 24.60 -36.38
C PRO A 454 -38.04 25.61 -36.78
N GLY A 455 -37.63 26.87 -36.95
CA GLY A 455 -38.47 27.88 -37.58
C GLY A 455 -38.57 27.54 -39.06
N ASP A 456 -39.56 26.73 -39.42
CA ASP A 456 -39.96 26.57 -40.81
C ASP A 456 -40.98 27.66 -41.17
N HIS A 457 -40.88 28.06 -42.43
CA HIS A 457 -41.39 29.29 -43.03
C HIS A 457 -42.94 29.44 -42.99
N ALA A 458 -43.43 30.65 -42.70
CA ALA A 458 -44.52 31.32 -43.45
C ALA A 458 -44.99 32.64 -42.80
N SER A 459 -44.59 33.79 -43.36
CA SER A 459 -45.49 34.93 -43.60
C SER A 459 -44.77 35.98 -44.45
N LEU A 460 -44.87 35.79 -45.76
CA LEU A 460 -44.81 36.88 -46.72
C LEU A 460 -46.07 37.74 -46.56
N GLN A 461 -45.92 39.04 -46.27
CA GLN A 461 -46.82 40.07 -46.81
C GLN A 461 -46.19 41.47 -46.74
N VAL A 462 -45.70 41.90 -47.90
CA VAL A 462 -45.90 43.22 -48.54
C VAL A 462 -46.33 44.39 -47.64
N SER A 463 -45.47 45.41 -47.52
CA SER A 463 -45.80 46.81 -47.90
C SER A 463 -44.58 47.72 -47.81
N ALA A 464 -44.40 48.51 -48.86
CA ALA A 464 -43.35 49.49 -49.06
C ALA A 464 -43.59 50.80 -48.28
N SER A 465 -42.53 51.52 -47.89
CA SER A 465 -42.33 52.92 -48.30
C SER A 465 -41.01 53.55 -47.81
N ARG A 466 -40.34 54.16 -48.79
CA ARG A 466 -39.29 55.21 -48.80
C ARG A 466 -39.06 56.05 -47.52
N ARG A 467 -37.77 56.26 -47.19
CA ARG A 467 -37.01 57.55 -47.27
C ARG A 467 -35.60 57.34 -46.68
N SER A 468 -34.54 57.32 -47.48
CA SER A 468 -33.75 58.45 -48.01
C SER A 468 -32.52 58.77 -47.14
N THR A 469 -31.33 58.58 -47.75
CA THR A 469 -30.15 59.48 -47.75
C THR A 469 -29.47 59.78 -46.41
N THR A 470 -28.15 59.71 -46.21
CA THR A 470 -26.99 59.79 -47.12
C THR A 470 -25.71 59.70 -46.28
N LEU A 471 -24.63 59.20 -46.91
CA LEU A 471 -23.22 59.67 -46.79
C LEU A 471 -22.47 59.42 -45.46
N ASP A 472 -21.19 59.07 -45.42
CA ASP A 472 -20.25 58.61 -46.45
C ASP A 472 -18.98 58.09 -45.76
N GLU A 473 -18.26 57.25 -46.51
CA GLU A 473 -16.81 57.03 -46.61
C GLU A 473 -15.88 57.17 -45.38
N SER A 474 -14.99 56.24 -44.99
CA SER A 474 -14.16 55.20 -45.62
C SER A 474 -12.64 55.52 -45.49
N HIS A 475 -11.85 54.46 -45.70
CA HIS A 475 -10.44 54.46 -46.10
C HIS A 475 -9.29 54.49 -45.07
N ARG A 476 -9.06 53.28 -44.52
CA ARG A 476 -7.84 52.45 -44.65
C ARG A 476 -6.59 53.01 -45.40
N ARG A 477 -5.44 52.64 -44.81
CA ARG A 477 -4.13 52.22 -45.42
C ARG A 477 -3.25 53.38 -45.93
N ARG A 478 -1.93 53.45 -45.71
CA ARG A 478 -0.85 52.47 -46.02
C ARG A 478 0.53 53.08 -45.65
N ARG A 479 1.50 52.18 -45.39
CA ARG A 479 2.97 52.23 -45.73
C ARG A 479 3.86 53.31 -45.08
N ARG A 480 4.93 52.96 -44.34
CA ARG A 480 6.26 52.33 -44.65
C ARG A 480 7.37 53.38 -44.84
N SER A 481 8.56 53.06 -44.33
CA SER A 481 9.87 53.73 -44.50
C SER A 481 10.09 54.99 -43.65
N SER A 482 11.27 55.38 -43.18
CA SER A 482 12.63 54.80 -43.16
C SER A 482 13.52 55.72 -42.31
N ARG A 483 14.45 55.11 -41.56
CA ARG A 483 15.81 55.54 -41.17
C ARG A 483 16.08 56.92 -40.51
N ALA A 484 16.76 56.77 -39.37
CA ALA A 484 18.08 57.34 -39.01
C ALA A 484 18.18 58.78 -38.48
N GLY A 485 18.93 58.92 -37.37
CA GLY A 485 19.84 60.06 -37.20
C GLY A 485 19.87 60.78 -35.84
N PHE A 486 20.76 60.30 -34.95
CA PHE A 486 21.87 61.10 -34.39
C PHE A 486 21.68 62.06 -33.18
N ARG A 487 22.63 61.93 -32.22
CA ARG A 487 23.16 62.88 -31.20
C ARG A 487 22.22 63.31 -30.05
N ALA A 488 22.64 63.53 -28.79
CA ALA A 488 23.94 63.59 -28.12
C ALA A 488 23.74 63.42 -26.59
N ARG A 489 24.79 62.99 -25.86
CA ARG A 489 24.97 63.21 -24.39
C ARG A 489 25.76 64.51 -24.18
N PRO A 490 25.67 65.18 -23.00
CA PRO A 490 26.69 65.00 -21.94
C PRO A 490 26.04 64.79 -20.54
N ALA A 491 26.56 63.93 -19.65
CA ALA A 491 27.68 64.15 -18.69
C ALA A 491 27.32 65.19 -17.60
N LEU A 492 27.14 64.80 -16.33
CA LEU A 492 28.09 64.75 -15.19
C LEU A 492 27.26 64.25 -13.97
N ARG A 493 27.72 63.62 -12.88
CA ARG A 493 28.99 63.32 -12.17
C ARG A 493 28.58 62.21 -11.15
N VAL A 494 29.22 61.04 -11.01
CA VAL A 494 30.54 60.74 -10.38
C VAL A 494 30.58 61.29 -8.94
N THR A 495 30.63 60.47 -7.88
CA THR A 495 31.78 59.67 -7.36
C THR A 495 31.27 58.64 -6.31
N THR A 496 31.50 57.32 -6.42
CA THR A 496 32.68 56.47 -6.05
C THR A 496 32.97 56.37 -4.53
N THR A 497 32.63 55.24 -3.85
CA THR A 497 33.45 54.02 -3.49
C THR A 497 34.48 54.25 -2.36
N PRO A 498 35.22 53.24 -1.81
CA PRO A 498 34.92 51.86 -1.37
C PRO A 498 35.65 51.45 -0.04
N SER A 499 35.54 50.17 0.35
CA SER A 499 36.63 49.32 0.91
C SER A 499 37.03 49.44 2.41
N ILE A 500 37.23 48.31 3.10
CA ILE A 500 38.55 47.79 3.55
C ILE A 500 38.41 46.55 4.46
N HIS A 501 39.42 45.70 4.36
CA HIS A 501 39.72 44.40 4.97
C HIS A 501 40.46 44.52 6.34
N ARG A 502 40.13 43.65 7.32
CA ARG A 502 40.98 43.05 8.43
C ARG A 502 41.66 44.01 9.46
N PRO A 503 42.16 43.58 10.67
CA PRO A 503 42.78 42.29 11.06
C PRO A 503 42.45 41.74 12.49
N MET A 504 43.23 40.73 12.92
CA MET A 504 43.27 39.98 14.20
C MET A 504 43.75 40.78 15.43
N HIS A 505 43.46 40.28 16.64
CA HIS A 505 44.37 39.95 17.77
C HIS A 505 43.54 39.13 18.81
N GLU A 506 43.96 37.92 19.22
CA GLU A 506 44.78 37.58 20.44
C GLU A 506 44.11 38.03 21.75
N GLU A 507 43.84 37.19 22.76
CA GLU A 507 44.81 36.58 23.70
C GLU A 507 44.04 35.56 24.60
N LEU A 508 44.38 34.26 24.61
CA LEU A 508 45.20 33.50 25.59
C LEU A 508 44.61 33.37 27.02
N ALA A 509 44.31 32.12 27.43
CA ALA A 509 45.01 31.37 28.49
C ALA A 509 44.29 31.52 29.86
N ASP A 510 44.34 30.63 30.86
CA ASP A 510 45.16 29.46 31.15
C ASP A 510 44.50 28.71 32.33
N ARG A 511 44.90 27.44 32.54
CA ARG A 511 44.90 26.65 33.81
C ARG A 511 43.55 26.35 34.51
N GLY A 512 43.28 25.14 34.98
CA GLY A 512 44.17 24.04 35.37
C GLY A 512 44.05 23.80 36.88
N HIS A 513 43.67 22.58 37.28
CA HIS A 513 43.80 21.99 38.63
C HIS A 513 42.94 22.62 39.75
N PHE A 514 42.35 21.92 40.73
CA PHE A 514 42.88 20.80 41.52
C PHE A 514 41.79 20.18 42.44
N ARG A 515 41.88 18.85 42.62
CA ARG A 515 41.71 18.03 43.85
C ARG A 515 40.36 17.84 44.61
N ARG A 516 40.14 16.51 44.83
CA ARG A 516 39.76 15.78 46.09
C ARG A 516 38.26 15.80 46.46
N ARG A 517 37.63 14.74 46.99
CA ARG A 517 38.09 13.59 47.80
C ARG A 517 36.96 12.52 47.91
N ASN A 518 37.36 11.24 48.04
CA ASN A 518 36.76 10.11 48.80
C ASN A 518 35.30 9.65 48.50
N GLY A 519 34.95 8.36 48.48
CA GLY A 519 35.65 7.15 48.91
C GLY A 519 34.90 5.84 48.53
N ILE A 520 35.64 4.74 48.62
CA ILE A 520 35.23 3.32 48.49
C ILE A 520 35.22 2.71 49.91
N PRO A 521 34.33 1.75 50.25
CA PRO A 521 34.66 0.30 50.28
C PRO A 521 33.50 -0.56 49.73
N ARG A 522 33.69 -1.52 48.80
CA ARG A 522 34.24 -2.90 48.87
C ARG A 522 33.52 -3.90 49.82
N THR A 523 33.38 -5.12 49.27
CA THR A 523 33.10 -6.46 49.88
C THR A 523 31.60 -6.86 49.95
N ARG A 524 31.14 -8.10 49.70
CA ARG A 524 31.76 -9.45 49.66
C ARG A 524 30.80 -10.46 48.97
N ARG A 525 31.33 -11.35 48.12
CA ARG A 525 30.83 -12.74 47.86
C ARG A 525 31.54 -13.68 48.88
N PRO A 526 31.01 -14.86 49.25
CA PRO A 526 31.28 -16.15 48.55
C PRO A 526 30.09 -17.16 48.57
N ARG A 527 29.82 -17.94 47.51
CA ARG A 527 30.26 -19.32 47.12
C ARG A 527 29.72 -20.52 47.94
N GLY A 528 29.23 -21.52 47.19
CA GLY A 528 29.36 -22.98 47.44
C GLY A 528 28.05 -23.67 47.88
N GLY A 529 27.61 -24.82 47.38
CA GLY A 529 28.12 -25.75 46.37
C GLY A 529 27.43 -27.14 46.48
N ARG A 530 27.31 -27.84 45.34
CA ARG A 530 27.33 -29.30 45.09
C ARG A 530 26.30 -30.28 45.72
N GLY A 531 25.93 -31.28 44.90
CA GLY A 531 25.58 -32.66 45.30
C GLY A 531 24.21 -33.15 44.81
N VAL A 532 24.06 -33.76 43.63
CA VAL A 532 24.15 -35.23 43.33
C VAL A 532 23.01 -36.07 43.93
N GLY A 533 22.26 -36.79 43.08
CA GLY A 533 21.39 -37.90 43.51
C GLY A 533 20.49 -38.50 42.42
N ARG A 534 20.94 -39.59 41.77
CA ARG A 534 20.17 -40.49 40.89
C ARG A 534 19.18 -41.38 41.70
N ARG A 535 18.06 -41.78 41.07
CA ARG A 535 17.28 -43.07 41.13
C ARG A 535 15.86 -42.74 40.60
N GLY A 536 15.17 -43.43 39.69
CA GLY A 536 15.21 -44.82 39.22
C GLY A 536 14.02 -45.61 39.79
N LEU A 537 13.15 -46.19 38.91
CA LEU A 537 12.00 -47.12 39.09
C LEU A 537 10.60 -46.45 38.93
N ARG A 538 9.80 -46.68 37.86
CA ARG A 538 9.08 -47.86 37.28
C ARG A 538 7.73 -48.25 37.95
N CYS A 539 6.69 -48.21 37.10
CA CYS A 539 5.55 -49.15 36.94
C CYS A 539 4.19 -48.95 37.66
N GLY A 540 3.12 -49.00 36.84
CA GLY A 540 1.74 -49.48 37.12
C GLY A 540 0.72 -48.40 37.53
N GLY A 541 -0.50 -48.26 36.98
CA GLY A 541 -1.27 -49.02 36.01
C GLY A 541 -2.79 -48.84 36.25
N ARG A 542 -3.49 -48.09 35.37
CA ARG A 542 -4.93 -48.12 34.99
C ARG A 542 -6.04 -47.93 36.08
N PRO A 543 -7.34 -47.82 35.72
CA PRO A 543 -7.98 -46.81 34.86
C PRO A 543 -9.25 -46.19 35.53
N ARG A 544 -9.73 -45.04 35.07
CA ARG A 544 -11.15 -44.64 35.28
C ARG A 544 -11.78 -44.20 33.97
N ALA A 545 -12.93 -44.79 33.71
CA ALA A 545 -13.70 -44.73 32.49
C ALA A 545 -14.85 -43.70 32.62
N VAL A 546 -15.11 -43.04 31.48
CA VAL A 546 -16.43 -42.60 30.94
C VAL A 546 -17.16 -41.47 31.68
N VAL A 547 -17.34 -40.33 30.99
CA VAL A 547 -18.66 -39.86 30.50
C VAL A 547 -18.47 -39.13 29.16
N ARG A 548 -19.14 -39.62 28.11
CA ARG A 548 -19.37 -38.92 26.83
C ARG A 548 -20.27 -37.71 27.06
N GLY A 549 -19.84 -36.54 26.62
CA GLY A 549 -20.70 -35.36 26.45
C GLY A 549 -20.44 -34.76 25.07
N GLU A 550 -21.35 -35.00 24.13
CA GLU A 550 -21.45 -34.23 22.90
C GLU A 550 -21.71 -32.76 23.25
N ILE A 551 -20.84 -31.86 22.79
CA ILE A 551 -21.17 -30.43 22.70
C ILE A 551 -20.81 -29.96 21.30
N ARG A 552 -21.88 -29.81 20.51
CA ARG A 552 -21.95 -29.02 19.27
C ARG A 552 -21.26 -27.66 19.48
N ALA A 553 -20.26 -27.37 18.67
CA ALA A 553 -19.79 -26.00 18.47
C ALA A 553 -20.86 -25.24 17.63
N PRO A 554 -21.32 -24.05 18.05
CA PRO A 554 -22.16 -23.22 17.21
C PRO A 554 -21.32 -22.52 16.12
N ARG A 555 -21.98 -22.38 14.98
CA ARG A 555 -21.54 -21.90 13.67
C ARG A 555 -20.93 -20.50 13.66
#